data_AF-A0A955TAX2-F1
#
_entry.id   AF-A0A955TAX2-F1
#
_cell.length_a   1.000
_cell.length_b   1.000
_cell.length_c   1.000
_cell.angle_alpha   90.00
_cell.angle_beta   90.00
_cell.angle_gamma   90.00
#
_symmetry.space_group_name_H-M   'P 1'
#
loop_
_entity.id
_entity.type
_entity.pdbx_description
1 polymer ?
#
loop_
_entity_poly.entity_id
_entity_poly.type
_entity_poly.pdbx_seq_one_letter_code
_entity_poly.pdbx_strand_id
1 'polypeptide(L)'
;KYFVWTPSEIEEALGEKDARVFCEFYDVREGGNFEHGTSALSIPKTTAEVAEGLGLTVQEVNEVIDRSKPKLLEIRSKRVPPGLDDKILVDWNGLMISAMAFGSFVLDEPRYAESGKRAAEALLAHQWNGERLLHTRRNGRSHLEGLLSDYSNLVYGLTDLFLATQESKWLERAIQIHQKMVELFEDPDEGGFFNTLGEQTDLIIRTKSGTDNAVPSGNSIAAINSVRLSSITGNPELEKQAERTLLAFGESLKRQAMAYPMMLNALHYLQSGGEELLVVPGKDDGFEKFVDPLRRTFAPCLVWLDATDPTVQELNPLAAERTAVDGKTTAYLCRNRACRQPTTDPDTILESIK
;
A
#
# COMPACT_ATOMS: atom_id res chain seq x y z
N LYS A 1 25.76 12.05 13.59
CA LYS A 1 25.71 13.38 14.25
C LYS A 1 24.30 13.94 14.38
N TYR A 2 23.43 13.83 13.37
CA TYR A 2 22.09 14.44 13.44
C TYR A 2 21.19 13.87 14.55
N PHE A 3 21.03 12.54 14.64
CA PHE A 3 20.03 11.91 15.53
C PHE A 3 20.53 11.47 16.91
N VAL A 4 21.82 11.69 17.21
CA VAL A 4 22.47 11.11 18.39
C VAL A 4 22.86 12.19 19.38
N TRP A 5 22.86 11.87 20.67
CA TRP A 5 23.06 12.82 21.76
C TRP A 5 23.99 12.26 22.84
N THR A 6 24.69 13.13 23.58
CA THR A 6 25.36 12.77 24.84
C THR A 6 24.60 13.34 26.03
N PRO A 7 24.75 12.77 27.25
CA PRO A 7 24.16 13.36 28.45
C PRO A 7 24.53 14.84 28.63
N SER A 8 25.79 15.19 28.37
CA SER A 8 26.28 16.58 28.47
C SER A 8 25.58 17.54 27.51
N GLU A 9 25.31 17.13 26.27
CA GLU A 9 24.58 17.95 25.30
C GLU A 9 23.12 18.19 25.73
N ILE A 10 22.49 17.16 26.32
CA ILE A 10 21.13 17.27 26.84
C ILE A 10 21.08 18.18 28.07
N GLU A 11 22.06 18.04 28.98
CA GLU A 11 22.19 18.88 30.18
C GLU A 11 22.43 20.35 29.84
N GLU A 12 23.33 20.65 28.90
CA GLU A 12 23.57 22.02 28.42
C GLU A 12 22.30 22.65 27.82
N ALA A 13 21.50 21.86 27.11
CA ALA A 13 20.28 22.35 26.45
C ALA A 13 19.08 22.54 27.38
N LEU A 14 18.92 21.65 28.38
CA LEU A 14 17.70 21.55 29.18
C LEU A 14 17.89 21.96 30.65
N GLY A 15 19.12 21.94 31.14
CA GLY A 15 19.46 22.01 32.56
C GLY A 15 19.33 20.65 33.25
N GLU A 16 20.09 20.46 34.32
CA GLU A 16 20.27 19.19 35.04
C GLU A 16 18.97 18.46 35.38
N LYS A 17 17.95 19.18 35.90
CA LYS A 17 16.67 18.59 36.30
C LYS A 17 15.91 17.97 35.13
N ASP A 18 15.79 18.71 34.02
CA ASP A 18 15.05 18.25 32.85
C ASP A 18 15.85 17.21 32.07
N ALA A 19 17.17 17.37 32.03
CA ALA A 19 18.08 16.42 31.40
C ALA A 19 18.03 15.05 32.07
N ARG A 20 17.98 14.97 33.40
CA ARG A 20 17.84 13.69 34.12
C ARG A 20 16.60 12.92 33.67
N VAL A 21 15.45 13.60 33.58
CA VAL A 21 14.19 12.96 33.13
C VAL A 21 14.26 12.58 31.66
N PHE A 22 14.78 13.48 30.81
CA PHE A 22 14.90 13.23 29.38
C PHE A 22 15.84 12.06 29.06
N CYS A 23 16.99 12.00 29.73
CA CYS A 23 17.96 10.93 29.57
C CYS A 23 17.41 9.58 30.02
N GLU A 24 16.71 9.52 31.16
CA GLU A 24 16.06 8.30 31.64
C GLU A 24 14.95 7.84 30.69
N PHE A 25 14.16 8.77 30.16
CA PHE A 25 13.07 8.45 29.24
C PHE A 25 13.56 7.97 27.87
N TYR A 26 14.64 8.57 27.35
CA TYR A 26 15.15 8.30 26.01
C TYR A 26 16.40 7.40 25.95
N ASP A 27 16.81 6.78 27.07
CA ASP A 27 18.02 5.95 27.20
C ASP A 27 19.30 6.68 26.74
N VAL A 28 19.45 7.94 27.13
CA VAL A 28 20.69 8.70 26.91
C VAL A 28 21.59 8.49 28.10
N ARG A 29 22.71 7.79 27.90
CA ARG A 29 23.62 7.39 28.98
C ARG A 29 25.08 7.68 28.66
N GLU A 30 25.89 7.76 29.71
CA GLU A 30 27.34 7.82 29.58
C GLU A 30 27.87 6.58 28.86
N GLY A 31 28.82 6.78 27.94
CA GLY A 31 29.30 5.72 27.03
C GLY A 31 28.35 5.38 25.87
N GLY A 32 27.15 5.95 25.84
CA GLY A 32 26.20 5.82 24.74
C GLY A 32 25.43 4.50 24.68
N ASN A 33 24.40 4.47 23.84
CA ASN A 33 23.76 3.26 23.35
C ASN A 33 23.98 3.05 21.83
N PHE A 34 24.75 3.95 21.22
CA PHE A 34 25.07 3.99 19.81
C PHE A 34 26.56 4.34 19.59
N GLU A 35 27.00 4.34 18.34
CA GLU A 35 28.38 4.58 17.92
C GLU A 35 29.03 5.81 18.59
N HIS A 36 30.36 5.73 18.78
CA HIS A 36 31.20 6.84 19.23
C HIS A 36 30.80 7.47 20.58
N GLY A 37 30.23 6.68 21.50
CA GLY A 37 29.86 7.16 22.83
C GLY A 37 28.59 8.03 22.84
N THR A 38 27.81 8.00 21.76
CA THR A 38 26.56 8.75 21.65
C THR A 38 25.34 7.86 21.85
N SER A 39 24.19 8.44 22.10
CA SER A 39 22.93 7.71 22.25
C SER A 39 21.95 8.07 21.14
N ALA A 40 21.41 7.06 20.45
CA ALA A 40 20.21 7.19 19.63
C ALA A 40 18.99 7.10 20.56
N LEU A 41 18.11 8.10 20.49
CA LEU A 41 16.96 8.18 21.40
C LEU A 41 16.04 6.97 21.20
N SER A 42 15.73 6.26 22.29
CA SER A 42 14.82 5.11 22.29
C SER A 42 13.96 5.14 23.56
N ILE A 43 12.76 4.56 23.55
CA ILE A 43 11.87 4.57 24.72
C ILE A 43 11.76 3.13 25.25
N PRO A 44 12.73 2.64 26.05
CA PRO A 44 12.71 1.27 26.55
C PRO A 44 11.78 1.06 27.75
N LYS A 45 11.34 2.15 28.39
CA LYS A 45 10.47 2.16 29.57
C LYS A 45 9.21 2.96 29.28
N THR A 46 8.10 2.55 29.86
CA THR A 46 6.87 3.34 29.90
C THR A 46 7.06 4.62 30.72
N THR A 47 6.25 5.64 30.46
CA THR A 47 6.26 6.87 31.26
C THR A 47 6.04 6.60 32.75
N ALA A 48 5.24 5.59 33.09
CA ALA A 48 4.97 5.19 34.48
C ALA A 48 6.22 4.63 35.17
N GLU A 49 6.99 3.77 34.51
CA GLU A 49 8.23 3.21 35.05
C GLU A 49 9.30 4.31 35.25
N VAL A 50 9.39 5.27 34.32
CA VAL A 50 10.29 6.42 34.44
C VAL A 50 9.88 7.31 35.63
N ALA A 51 8.57 7.58 35.76
CA ALA A 51 8.03 8.38 36.86
C ALA A 51 8.34 7.73 38.22
N GLU A 52 8.08 6.43 38.37
CA GLU A 52 8.39 5.66 39.58
C GLU A 52 9.90 5.71 39.90
N GLY A 53 10.76 5.42 38.92
CA GLY A 53 12.21 5.39 39.11
C GLY A 53 12.83 6.74 39.49
N LEU A 54 12.18 7.85 39.13
CA LEU A 54 12.64 9.20 39.43
C LEU A 54 11.91 9.85 40.62
N GLY A 55 10.91 9.19 41.18
CA GLY A 55 10.07 9.75 42.25
C GLY A 55 9.22 10.95 41.77
N LEU A 56 8.74 10.89 40.52
CA LEU A 56 7.90 11.90 39.88
C LEU A 56 6.52 11.32 39.57
N THR A 57 5.58 12.18 39.20
CA THR A 57 4.31 11.80 38.59
C THR A 57 4.45 11.61 37.09
N VAL A 58 3.57 10.80 36.49
CA VAL A 58 3.48 10.63 35.02
C VAL A 58 3.29 11.98 34.32
N GLN A 59 2.51 12.88 34.92
CA GLN A 59 2.27 14.21 34.40
C GLN A 59 3.56 15.05 34.35
N GLU A 60 4.36 15.06 35.43
CA GLU A 60 5.63 15.79 35.45
C GLU A 60 6.61 15.28 34.40
N VAL A 61 6.69 13.96 34.19
CA VAL A 61 7.54 13.39 33.13
C VAL A 61 7.07 13.88 31.76
N ASN A 62 5.78 13.77 31.45
CA ASN A 62 5.24 14.25 30.17
C ASN A 62 5.51 15.75 29.96
N GLU A 63 5.30 16.58 30.99
CA GLU A 63 5.58 18.01 30.92
C GLU A 63 7.06 18.30 30.62
N VAL A 64 8.00 17.48 31.13
CA VAL A 64 9.43 17.61 30.81
C VAL A 64 9.69 17.25 29.37
N ILE A 65 9.16 16.12 28.90
CA ILE A 65 9.37 15.65 27.53
C ILE A 65 8.81 16.65 26.52
N ASP A 66 7.61 17.18 26.75
CA ASP A 66 6.94 18.09 25.83
C ASP A 66 7.65 19.44 25.71
N ARG A 67 8.20 19.99 26.81
CA ARG A 67 9.00 21.22 26.75
C ARG A 67 10.43 21.00 26.22
N SER A 68 10.95 19.79 26.31
CA SER A 68 12.33 19.46 25.89
C SER A 68 12.45 19.21 24.38
N LYS A 69 11.48 18.49 23.80
CA LYS A 69 11.43 18.17 22.36
C LYS A 69 11.69 19.37 21.43
N PRO A 70 11.00 20.53 21.56
CA PRO A 70 11.22 21.65 20.65
C PRO A 70 12.62 22.26 20.79
N LYS A 71 13.18 22.36 22.01
CA LYS A 71 14.54 22.88 22.25
C LYS A 71 15.61 22.01 21.57
N LEU A 72 15.52 20.69 21.78
CA LEU A 72 16.46 19.74 21.17
C LEU A 72 16.27 19.65 19.66
N LEU A 73 15.05 19.82 19.14
CA LEU A 73 14.81 19.91 17.71
C LEU A 73 15.53 21.11 17.08
N GLU A 74 15.52 22.28 17.75
CA GLU A 74 16.21 23.48 17.29
C GLU A 74 17.73 23.32 17.27
N ILE A 75 18.30 22.63 18.27
CA ILE A 75 19.72 22.31 18.29
C ILE A 75 20.05 21.30 17.18
N ARG A 76 19.22 20.28 17.03
CA ARG A 76 19.40 19.23 16.02
C ARG A 76 19.34 19.78 14.59
N SER A 77 18.45 20.72 14.31
CA SER A 77 18.27 21.28 12.95
C SER A 77 19.51 22.05 12.46
N LYS A 78 20.41 22.46 13.36
CA LYS A 78 21.68 23.11 13.03
C LYS A 78 22.81 22.10 12.73
N ARG A 79 22.58 20.80 12.93
CA ARG A 79 23.56 19.74 12.69
C ARG A 79 23.53 19.28 11.23
N VAL A 80 24.62 18.67 10.77
CA VAL A 80 24.69 18.05 9.43
C VAL A 80 23.67 16.90 9.35
N PRO A 81 22.62 17.00 8.50
CA PRO A 81 21.68 15.90 8.31
C PRO A 81 22.36 14.72 7.63
N PRO A 82 21.89 13.48 7.86
CA PRO A 82 22.34 12.36 7.04
C PRO A 82 22.03 12.63 5.56
N GLY A 83 22.82 12.05 4.67
CA GLY A 83 22.50 12.08 3.24
C GLY A 83 21.12 11.45 3.02
N LEU A 84 20.29 12.14 2.23
CA LEU A 84 19.03 11.58 1.76
C LEU A 84 19.31 10.80 0.47
N ASP A 85 18.80 9.58 0.38
CA ASP A 85 18.62 8.98 -0.95
C ASP A 85 17.43 9.68 -1.61
N ASP A 86 17.72 10.55 -2.56
CA ASP A 86 16.77 11.39 -3.29
C ASP A 86 16.26 10.73 -4.59
N LYS A 87 16.58 9.45 -4.81
CA LYS A 87 16.03 8.67 -5.93
C LYS A 87 14.54 8.39 -5.70
N ILE A 88 13.75 8.65 -6.72
CA ILE A 88 12.35 8.24 -6.82
C ILE A 88 12.32 6.95 -7.63
N LEU A 89 11.91 5.85 -6.99
CA LEU A 89 11.80 4.52 -7.63
C LEU A 89 10.33 4.18 -7.87
N VAL A 90 9.98 3.71 -9.07
CA VAL A 90 8.58 3.41 -9.40
C VAL A 90 8.04 2.30 -8.52
N ASP A 91 8.76 1.19 -8.40
CA ASP A 91 8.36 0.02 -7.61
C ASP A 91 8.03 0.34 -6.15
N TRP A 92 8.88 1.10 -5.45
CA TRP A 92 8.68 1.48 -4.05
C TRP A 92 7.57 2.52 -3.91
N ASN A 93 7.47 3.45 -4.85
CA ASN A 93 6.39 4.43 -4.82
C ASN A 93 5.03 3.77 -5.13
N GLY A 94 4.98 2.71 -5.95
CA GLY A 94 3.77 1.92 -6.16
C GLY A 94 3.25 1.30 -4.86
N LEU A 95 4.13 0.71 -4.06
CA LEU A 95 3.78 0.18 -2.72
C LEU A 95 3.38 1.30 -1.74
N MET A 96 4.05 2.46 -1.78
CA MET A 96 3.69 3.61 -0.95
C MET A 96 2.33 4.18 -1.32
N ILE A 97 2.01 4.28 -2.61
CA ILE A 97 0.71 4.71 -3.12
C ILE A 97 -0.39 3.77 -2.62
N SER A 98 -0.17 2.46 -2.71
CA SER A 98 -1.08 1.45 -2.15
C SER A 98 -1.32 1.68 -0.65
N ALA A 99 -0.26 1.82 0.14
CA ALA A 99 -0.38 2.05 1.58
C ALA A 99 -1.13 3.36 1.92
N MET A 100 -0.90 4.42 1.16
CA MET A 100 -1.59 5.70 1.32
C MET A 100 -3.08 5.61 0.96
N ALA A 101 -3.41 4.92 -0.13
CA ALA A 101 -4.80 4.69 -0.53
C ALA A 101 -5.55 3.82 0.48
N PHE A 102 -4.95 2.69 0.89
CA PHE A 102 -5.50 1.82 1.91
C PHE A 102 -5.70 2.56 3.24
N GLY A 103 -4.68 3.29 3.70
CA GLY A 103 -4.75 4.10 4.92
C GLY A 103 -5.82 5.18 4.86
N SER A 104 -6.03 5.81 3.69
CA SER A 104 -7.11 6.78 3.48
C SER A 104 -8.48 6.15 3.71
N PHE A 105 -8.69 4.94 3.21
CA PHE A 105 -9.97 4.26 3.27
C PHE A 105 -10.26 3.76 4.70
N VAL A 106 -9.33 3.00 5.30
CA VAL A 106 -9.58 2.36 6.61
C VAL A 106 -9.56 3.33 7.79
N LEU A 107 -8.85 4.46 7.66
CA LEU A 107 -8.77 5.50 8.70
C LEU A 107 -9.74 6.65 8.48
N ASP A 108 -10.49 6.64 7.36
CA ASP A 108 -11.34 7.76 6.93
C ASP A 108 -10.58 9.11 6.92
N GLU A 109 -9.39 9.10 6.32
CA GLU A 109 -8.46 10.23 6.35
C GLU A 109 -8.01 10.60 4.93
N PRO A 110 -8.78 11.48 4.23
CA PRO A 110 -8.58 11.79 2.80
C PRO A 110 -7.19 12.32 2.45
N ARG A 111 -6.46 12.92 3.41
CA ARG A 111 -5.12 13.45 3.13
C ARG A 111 -4.14 12.38 2.65
N TYR A 112 -4.35 11.12 3.03
CA TYR A 112 -3.50 10.01 2.58
C TYR A 112 -3.75 9.70 1.10
N ALA A 113 -5.01 9.60 0.66
CA ALA A 113 -5.31 9.43 -0.76
C ALA A 113 -4.74 10.61 -1.57
N GLU A 114 -4.91 11.85 -1.12
CA GLU A 114 -4.32 13.02 -1.80
C GLU A 114 -2.79 12.95 -1.92
N SER A 115 -2.11 12.38 -0.92
CA SER A 115 -0.67 12.10 -1.02
C SER A 115 -0.35 11.04 -2.08
N GLY A 116 -1.12 9.94 -2.11
CA GLY A 116 -0.99 8.89 -3.12
C GLY A 116 -1.24 9.40 -4.54
N LYS A 117 -2.28 10.22 -4.74
CA LYS A 117 -2.61 10.82 -6.04
C LYS A 117 -1.47 11.68 -6.59
N ARG A 118 -0.90 12.56 -5.76
CA ARG A 118 0.26 13.39 -6.16
C ARG A 118 1.46 12.54 -6.58
N ALA A 119 1.72 11.45 -5.85
CA ALA A 119 2.81 10.54 -6.18
C ALA A 119 2.54 9.81 -7.50
N ALA A 120 1.33 9.26 -7.69
CA ALA A 120 0.92 8.61 -8.93
C ALA A 120 1.00 9.55 -10.14
N GLU A 121 0.47 10.77 -10.03
CA GLU A 121 0.57 11.81 -11.06
C GLU A 121 2.03 12.14 -11.41
N ALA A 122 2.90 12.30 -10.41
CA ALA A 122 4.31 12.57 -10.65
C ALA A 122 5.02 11.42 -11.37
N LEU A 123 4.75 10.16 -11.00
CA LEU A 123 5.29 8.99 -11.69
C LEU A 123 4.79 8.92 -13.13
N LEU A 124 3.47 9.07 -13.35
CA LEU A 124 2.87 9.02 -14.68
C LEU A 124 3.35 10.17 -15.58
N ALA A 125 3.66 11.34 -15.02
CA ALA A 125 4.14 12.49 -15.77
C ALA A 125 5.64 12.41 -16.14
N HIS A 126 6.45 11.71 -15.35
CA HIS A 126 7.91 11.77 -15.47
C HIS A 126 8.58 10.43 -15.76
N GLN A 127 7.95 9.32 -15.41
CA GLN A 127 8.52 7.98 -15.53
C GLN A 127 7.68 7.06 -16.42
N TRP A 128 6.52 7.51 -16.90
CA TRP A 128 5.70 6.81 -17.90
C TRP A 128 5.65 7.59 -19.21
N ASN A 129 5.98 6.96 -20.34
CA ASN A 129 5.91 7.60 -21.66
C ASN A 129 4.75 7.11 -22.54
N GLY A 130 3.86 6.26 -22.01
CA GLY A 130 2.77 5.62 -22.76
C GLY A 130 3.09 4.20 -23.24
N GLU A 131 4.37 3.83 -23.29
CA GLU A 131 4.85 2.50 -23.74
C GLU A 131 5.68 1.80 -22.68
N ARG A 132 6.59 2.54 -22.01
CA ARG A 132 7.55 2.01 -21.03
C ARG A 132 7.65 2.86 -19.77
N LEU A 133 7.89 2.19 -18.64
CA LEU A 133 8.25 2.81 -17.38
C LEU A 133 9.77 2.96 -17.27
N LEU A 134 10.22 4.04 -16.65
CA LEU A 134 11.60 4.25 -16.25
C LEU A 134 11.74 4.04 -14.74
N HIS A 135 12.60 3.11 -14.33
CA HIS A 135 12.71 2.64 -12.95
C HIS A 135 13.00 3.77 -11.96
N THR A 136 13.95 4.65 -12.30
CA THR A 136 14.46 5.65 -11.36
C THR A 136 14.45 7.06 -11.91
N ARG A 137 14.11 8.02 -11.05
CA ARG A 137 14.25 9.44 -11.29
C ARG A 137 15.08 10.10 -10.21
N ARG A 138 16.10 10.86 -10.63
CA ARG A 138 16.97 11.63 -9.73
C ARG A 138 17.39 12.92 -10.41
N ASN A 139 17.46 14.03 -9.67
CA ASN A 139 17.87 15.34 -10.21
C ASN A 139 17.12 15.75 -11.50
N GLY A 140 15.81 15.52 -11.53
CA GLY A 140 14.97 15.87 -12.68
C GLY A 140 14.99 14.89 -13.84
N ARG A 141 15.86 13.86 -13.81
CA ARG A 141 16.07 12.92 -14.92
C ARG A 141 15.60 11.53 -14.57
N SER A 142 14.67 11.02 -15.38
CA SER A 142 14.26 9.61 -15.37
C SER A 142 15.18 8.79 -16.28
N HIS A 143 15.59 7.61 -15.83
CA HIS A 143 16.48 6.71 -16.56
C HIS A 143 16.34 5.27 -16.04
N LEU A 144 17.00 4.35 -16.74
CA LEU A 144 16.92 2.89 -16.59
C LEU A 144 15.55 2.34 -16.98
N GLU A 145 15.58 1.25 -17.75
CA GLU A 145 14.37 0.51 -18.11
C GLU A 145 13.68 -0.02 -16.86
N GLY A 146 12.36 0.06 -16.85
CA GLY A 146 11.53 -0.49 -15.79
C GLY A 146 11.64 -2.02 -15.70
N LEU A 147 11.59 -2.51 -14.48
CA LEU A 147 11.55 -3.91 -14.14
C LEU A 147 10.09 -4.35 -13.92
N LEU A 148 9.84 -5.65 -13.89
CA LEU A 148 8.52 -6.19 -13.55
C LEU A 148 7.92 -5.56 -12.28
N SER A 149 8.74 -5.35 -11.24
CA SER A 149 8.32 -4.76 -9.97
C SER A 149 7.80 -3.33 -10.11
N ASP A 150 8.35 -2.54 -11.05
CA ASP A 150 7.90 -1.17 -11.30
C ASP A 150 6.46 -1.17 -11.84
N TYR A 151 6.19 -2.07 -12.79
CA TYR A 151 4.86 -2.21 -13.37
C TYR A 151 3.88 -2.82 -12.38
N SER A 152 4.21 -3.96 -11.79
CA SER A 152 3.31 -4.69 -10.89
C SER A 152 2.93 -3.85 -9.68
N ASN A 153 3.88 -3.17 -9.04
CA ASN A 153 3.61 -2.38 -7.85
C ASN A 153 2.88 -1.08 -8.17
N LEU A 154 3.16 -0.46 -9.32
CA LEU A 154 2.41 0.73 -9.75
C LEU A 154 0.95 0.37 -10.06
N VAL A 155 0.70 -0.73 -10.77
CA VAL A 155 -0.66 -1.23 -11.00
C VAL A 155 -1.36 -1.49 -9.66
N TYR A 156 -0.70 -2.15 -8.71
CA TYR A 156 -1.25 -2.43 -7.38
C TYR A 156 -1.67 -1.14 -6.65
N GLY A 157 -0.79 -0.13 -6.63
CA GLY A 157 -1.08 1.17 -6.03
C GLY A 157 -2.19 1.95 -6.75
N LEU A 158 -2.24 1.92 -8.08
CA LEU A 158 -3.29 2.58 -8.86
C LEU A 158 -4.65 1.90 -8.66
N THR A 159 -4.68 0.56 -8.57
CA THR A 159 -5.89 -0.19 -8.23
C THR A 159 -6.38 0.15 -6.82
N ASP A 160 -5.49 0.27 -5.83
CA ASP A 160 -5.86 0.69 -4.48
C ASP A 160 -6.35 2.15 -4.43
N LEU A 161 -5.73 3.06 -5.18
CA LEU A 161 -6.21 4.43 -5.32
C LEU A 161 -7.64 4.45 -5.89
N PHE A 162 -7.89 3.69 -6.94
CA PHE A 162 -9.23 3.55 -7.49
C PHE A 162 -10.21 3.03 -6.44
N LEU A 163 -9.92 1.93 -5.73
CA LEU A 163 -10.86 1.41 -4.74
C LEU A 163 -11.07 2.36 -3.55
N ALA A 164 -10.06 3.15 -3.19
CA ALA A 164 -10.19 4.12 -2.11
C ALA A 164 -10.98 5.38 -2.50
N THR A 165 -10.92 5.81 -3.78
CA THR A 165 -11.47 7.11 -4.21
C THR A 165 -12.57 7.03 -5.26
N GLN A 166 -12.75 5.86 -5.87
CA GLN A 166 -13.64 5.59 -7.01
C GLN A 166 -13.39 6.52 -8.22
N GLU A 167 -12.21 7.12 -8.34
CA GLU A 167 -11.84 7.91 -9.51
C GLU A 167 -11.34 6.99 -10.65
N SER A 168 -12.19 6.78 -11.66
CA SER A 168 -11.95 5.83 -12.74
C SER A 168 -10.67 6.06 -13.56
N LYS A 169 -10.15 7.29 -13.60
CA LYS A 169 -8.84 7.59 -14.20
C LYS A 169 -7.72 6.69 -13.64
N TRP A 170 -7.79 6.29 -12.38
CA TRP A 170 -6.78 5.42 -11.77
C TRP A 170 -6.94 3.96 -12.23
N LEU A 171 -8.18 3.50 -12.38
CA LEU A 171 -8.49 2.19 -12.93
C LEU A 171 -8.03 2.07 -14.39
N GLU A 172 -8.35 3.05 -15.22
CA GLU A 172 -7.92 3.10 -16.62
C GLU A 172 -6.39 3.00 -16.75
N ARG A 173 -5.66 3.74 -15.89
CA ARG A 173 -4.19 3.70 -15.86
C ARG A 173 -3.66 2.37 -15.34
N ALA A 174 -4.29 1.79 -14.32
CA ALA A 174 -3.93 0.46 -13.83
C ALA A 174 -4.07 -0.58 -14.95
N ILE A 175 -5.18 -0.57 -15.69
CA ILE A 175 -5.43 -1.48 -16.82
C ILE A 175 -4.40 -1.25 -17.93
N GLN A 176 -4.15 0.00 -18.33
CA GLN A 176 -3.17 0.34 -19.37
C GLN A 176 -1.77 -0.19 -19.03
N ILE A 177 -1.31 0.05 -17.80
CA ILE A 177 0.02 -0.37 -17.36
C ILE A 177 0.07 -1.89 -17.16
N HIS A 178 -1.00 -2.52 -16.68
CA HIS A 178 -1.09 -3.98 -16.56
C HIS A 178 -1.01 -4.66 -17.93
N GLN A 179 -1.70 -4.15 -18.95
CA GLN A 179 -1.60 -4.67 -20.31
C GLN A 179 -0.16 -4.58 -20.84
N LYS A 180 0.52 -3.46 -20.59
CA LYS A 180 1.93 -3.28 -20.96
C LYS A 180 2.86 -4.19 -20.17
N MET A 181 2.57 -4.44 -18.89
CA MET A 181 3.29 -5.42 -18.08
C MET A 181 3.19 -6.83 -18.69
N VAL A 182 1.98 -7.22 -19.12
CA VAL A 182 1.74 -8.51 -19.77
C VAL A 182 2.53 -8.61 -21.07
N GLU A 183 2.41 -7.62 -21.94
CA GLU A 183 3.12 -7.55 -23.23
C GLU A 183 4.65 -7.68 -23.06
N LEU A 184 5.23 -7.00 -22.07
CA LEU A 184 6.67 -6.87 -21.93
C LEU A 184 7.33 -8.01 -21.13
N PHE A 185 6.60 -8.62 -20.20
CA PHE A 185 7.19 -9.51 -19.19
C PHE A 185 6.58 -10.90 -19.10
N GLU A 186 5.35 -11.16 -19.58
CA GLU A 186 4.74 -12.49 -19.48
C GLU A 186 5.58 -13.51 -20.26
N ASP A 187 5.76 -14.69 -19.67
CA ASP A 187 6.24 -15.85 -20.41
C ASP A 187 5.03 -16.60 -20.99
N PRO A 188 4.84 -16.57 -22.32
CA PRO A 188 3.68 -17.18 -22.95
C PRO A 188 3.71 -18.72 -22.91
N ASP A 189 4.88 -19.33 -22.70
CA ASP A 189 5.06 -20.79 -22.77
C ASP A 189 4.89 -21.43 -21.38
N GLU A 190 5.50 -20.83 -20.36
CA GLU A 190 5.53 -21.39 -19.00
C GLU A 190 4.68 -20.60 -17.97
N GLY A 191 4.13 -19.46 -18.37
CA GLY A 191 3.44 -18.56 -17.46
C GLY A 191 4.38 -17.83 -16.49
N GLY A 192 3.77 -16.95 -15.69
CA GLY A 192 4.51 -16.00 -14.86
C GLY A 192 5.23 -14.94 -15.70
N PHE A 193 6.07 -14.16 -15.05
CA PHE A 193 6.68 -12.97 -15.60
C PHE A 193 8.19 -12.96 -15.36
N PHE A 194 8.95 -12.61 -16.39
CA PHE A 194 10.37 -12.31 -16.27
C PHE A 194 10.57 -10.99 -15.54
N ASN A 195 11.65 -10.87 -14.75
CA ASN A 195 11.94 -9.64 -14.01
C ASN A 195 12.36 -8.47 -14.92
N THR A 196 12.88 -8.78 -16.12
CA THR A 196 13.52 -7.85 -17.05
C THR A 196 12.92 -7.95 -18.45
N LEU A 197 13.13 -6.91 -19.27
CA LEU A 197 12.64 -6.87 -20.65
C LEU A 197 13.28 -7.95 -21.51
N GLY A 198 12.56 -8.44 -22.52
CA GLY A 198 13.07 -9.44 -23.47
C GLY A 198 14.23 -8.95 -24.33
N GLU A 199 14.31 -7.65 -24.59
CA GLU A 199 15.34 -7.02 -25.42
C GLU A 199 16.64 -6.73 -24.67
N GLN A 200 16.69 -6.95 -23.34
CA GLN A 200 17.90 -6.72 -22.55
C GLN A 200 18.96 -7.77 -22.88
N THR A 201 20.11 -7.31 -23.38
CA THR A 201 21.23 -8.16 -23.85
C THR A 201 22.38 -8.23 -22.86
N ASP A 202 22.31 -7.49 -21.76
CA ASP A 202 23.33 -7.42 -20.70
C ASP A 202 23.20 -8.55 -19.66
N LEU A 203 22.17 -9.39 -19.76
CA LEU A 203 21.93 -10.54 -18.89
C LEU A 203 22.11 -11.86 -19.63
N ILE A 204 22.81 -12.80 -18.98
CA ILE A 204 23.00 -14.17 -19.51
C ILE A 204 21.70 -14.97 -19.45
N ILE A 205 20.90 -14.77 -18.39
CA ILE A 205 19.63 -15.46 -18.15
C ILE A 205 18.61 -14.45 -17.61
N ARG A 206 17.40 -14.47 -18.16
CA ARG A 206 16.24 -13.76 -17.58
C ARG A 206 15.58 -14.65 -16.55
N THR A 207 15.46 -14.17 -15.32
CA THR A 207 14.89 -14.94 -14.20
C THR A 207 13.45 -14.54 -13.94
N LYS A 208 12.64 -15.50 -13.50
CA LYS A 208 11.34 -15.27 -12.86
C LYS A 208 11.50 -15.47 -11.35
N SER A 209 11.39 -14.41 -10.56
CA SER A 209 11.39 -14.54 -9.10
C SER A 209 9.96 -14.42 -8.57
N GLY A 210 9.56 -15.38 -7.74
CA GLY A 210 8.28 -15.38 -7.03
C GLY A 210 8.40 -15.20 -5.52
N THR A 211 9.62 -15.28 -4.96
CA THR A 211 9.79 -15.22 -3.50
C THR A 211 9.68 -13.79 -2.98
N ASP A 212 8.81 -13.58 -2.01
CA ASP A 212 8.67 -12.31 -1.30
C ASP A 212 9.78 -12.20 -0.23
N ASN A 213 10.40 -11.03 -0.12
CA ASN A 213 11.45 -10.74 0.87
C ASN A 213 11.04 -9.50 1.67
N ALA A 214 11.93 -8.51 1.81
CA ALA A 214 11.60 -7.21 2.41
C ALA A 214 10.45 -6.49 1.67
N VAL A 215 10.26 -6.82 0.39
CA VAL A 215 9.15 -6.38 -0.47
C VAL A 215 8.61 -7.60 -1.22
N PRO A 216 7.32 -7.58 -1.64
CA PRO A 216 6.75 -8.66 -2.43
C PRO A 216 7.37 -8.75 -3.81
N SER A 217 7.40 -9.96 -4.38
CA SER A 217 7.93 -10.19 -5.72
C SER A 217 7.00 -9.61 -6.78
N GLY A 218 7.58 -9.22 -7.93
CA GLY A 218 6.78 -8.74 -9.05
C GLY A 218 5.76 -9.77 -9.56
N ASN A 219 6.10 -11.07 -9.51
CA ASN A 219 5.17 -12.15 -9.87
C ASN A 219 4.03 -12.30 -8.86
N SER A 220 4.31 -12.20 -7.56
CA SER A 220 3.27 -12.25 -6.52
C SER A 220 2.28 -11.10 -6.70
N ILE A 221 2.80 -9.89 -6.95
CA ILE A 221 1.97 -8.71 -7.17
C ILE A 221 1.21 -8.77 -8.50
N ALA A 222 1.83 -9.28 -9.57
CA ALA A 222 1.15 -9.49 -10.85
C ALA A 222 -0.02 -10.48 -10.72
N ALA A 223 0.13 -11.55 -9.94
CA ALA A 223 -0.94 -12.51 -9.68
C ALA A 223 -2.14 -11.87 -8.96
N ILE A 224 -1.89 -11.12 -7.86
CA ILE A 224 -2.97 -10.46 -7.11
C ILE A 224 -3.61 -9.32 -7.93
N ASN A 225 -2.83 -8.57 -8.73
CA ASN A 225 -3.39 -7.57 -9.66
C ASN A 225 -4.34 -8.21 -10.65
N SER A 226 -3.96 -9.35 -11.22
CA SER A 226 -4.75 -10.04 -12.24
C SER A 226 -6.12 -10.48 -11.69
N VAL A 227 -6.17 -11.11 -10.51
CA VAL A 227 -7.46 -11.50 -9.90
C VAL A 227 -8.31 -10.30 -9.49
N ARG A 228 -7.70 -9.24 -8.95
CA ARG A 228 -8.43 -8.03 -8.54
C ARG A 228 -8.99 -7.28 -9.73
N LEU A 229 -8.19 -7.08 -10.78
CA LEU A 229 -8.65 -6.45 -12.02
C LEU A 229 -9.69 -7.33 -12.73
N SER A 230 -9.61 -8.66 -12.64
CA SER A 230 -10.66 -9.56 -13.11
C SER A 230 -12.00 -9.27 -12.43
N SER A 231 -12.03 -9.17 -11.09
CA SER A 231 -13.26 -8.82 -10.36
C SER A 231 -13.76 -7.41 -10.68
N ILE A 232 -12.86 -6.43 -10.80
CA ILE A 232 -13.25 -5.04 -11.12
C ILE A 232 -13.84 -4.94 -12.53
N THR A 233 -13.22 -5.60 -13.52
CA THR A 233 -13.57 -5.45 -14.95
C THR A 233 -14.46 -6.57 -15.48
N GLY A 234 -14.73 -7.63 -14.71
CA GLY A 234 -15.42 -8.82 -15.21
C GLY A 234 -14.68 -9.59 -16.32
N ASN A 235 -13.41 -9.28 -16.60
CA ASN A 235 -12.67 -9.86 -17.73
C ASN A 235 -12.09 -11.25 -17.38
N PRO A 236 -12.58 -12.35 -18.00
CA PRO A 236 -12.09 -13.70 -17.72
C PRO A 236 -10.63 -13.97 -18.05
N GLU A 237 -10.03 -13.21 -18.96
CA GLU A 237 -8.64 -13.46 -19.33
C GLU A 237 -7.67 -13.08 -18.22
N LEU A 238 -8.02 -12.09 -17.38
CA LEU A 238 -7.21 -11.71 -16.22
C LEU A 238 -7.23 -12.79 -15.13
N GLU A 239 -8.36 -13.48 -14.95
CA GLU A 239 -8.46 -14.65 -14.07
C GLU A 239 -7.54 -15.78 -14.55
N LYS A 240 -7.58 -16.09 -15.86
CA LYS A 240 -6.69 -17.08 -16.46
C LYS A 240 -5.21 -16.69 -16.38
N GLN A 241 -4.89 -15.40 -16.52
CA GLN A 241 -3.53 -14.89 -16.33
C GLN A 241 -3.04 -15.15 -14.90
N ALA A 242 -3.90 -14.93 -13.90
CA ALA A 242 -3.57 -15.27 -12.52
C ALA A 242 -3.34 -16.77 -12.35
N GLU A 243 -4.21 -17.61 -12.92
CA GLU A 243 -4.07 -19.07 -12.90
C GLU A 243 -2.75 -19.54 -13.51
N ARG A 244 -2.39 -19.05 -14.70
CA ARG A 244 -1.11 -19.36 -15.36
C ARG A 244 0.07 -18.97 -14.48
N THR A 245 0.01 -17.79 -13.86
CA THR A 245 1.06 -17.32 -12.94
C THR A 245 1.18 -18.22 -11.71
N LEU A 246 0.06 -18.57 -11.07
CA LEU A 246 0.04 -19.46 -9.90
C LEU A 246 0.56 -20.86 -10.24
N LEU A 247 0.21 -21.39 -11.42
CA LEU A 247 0.69 -22.69 -11.90
C LEU A 247 2.20 -22.69 -12.16
N ALA A 248 2.75 -21.60 -12.72
CA ALA A 248 4.19 -21.46 -12.97
C ALA A 248 5.03 -21.59 -11.67
N PHE A 249 4.48 -21.17 -10.53
CA PHE A 249 5.12 -21.30 -9.22
C PHE A 249 4.51 -22.42 -8.36
N GLY A 250 3.66 -23.28 -8.93
CA GLY A 250 2.87 -24.25 -8.18
C GLY A 250 3.69 -25.28 -7.40
N GLU A 251 4.83 -25.73 -7.94
CA GLU A 251 5.74 -26.62 -7.21
C GLU A 251 6.42 -25.88 -6.03
N SER A 252 6.87 -24.65 -6.26
CA SER A 252 7.51 -23.82 -5.23
C SER A 252 6.53 -23.49 -4.10
N LEU A 253 5.28 -23.13 -4.43
CA LEU A 253 4.21 -22.91 -3.47
C LEU A 253 3.95 -24.15 -2.60
N LYS A 254 3.93 -25.34 -3.20
CA LYS A 254 3.76 -26.61 -2.45
C LYS A 254 4.92 -26.90 -1.50
N ARG A 255 6.16 -26.57 -1.88
CA ARG A 255 7.37 -26.87 -1.10
C ARG A 255 7.68 -25.80 -0.04
N GLN A 256 7.41 -24.52 -0.34
CA GLN A 256 7.92 -23.37 0.42
C GLN A 256 6.90 -22.22 0.52
N ALA A 257 5.62 -22.52 0.76
CA ALA A 257 4.52 -21.55 0.82
C ALA A 257 4.84 -20.24 1.59
N MET A 258 5.57 -20.33 2.72
CA MET A 258 5.95 -19.18 3.55
C MET A 258 6.83 -18.14 2.84
N ALA A 259 7.50 -18.51 1.74
CA ALA A 259 8.27 -17.58 0.92
C ALA A 259 7.41 -16.84 -0.12
N TYR A 260 6.11 -17.12 -0.22
CA TYR A 260 5.21 -16.59 -1.24
C TYR A 260 3.89 -16.02 -0.67
N PRO A 261 3.89 -15.26 0.44
CA PRO A 261 2.67 -14.78 1.08
C PRO A 261 1.72 -14.00 0.14
N MET A 262 2.23 -13.12 -0.71
CA MET A 262 1.36 -12.35 -1.62
C MET A 262 0.77 -13.22 -2.74
N MET A 263 1.51 -14.22 -3.20
CA MET A 263 0.99 -15.19 -4.18
C MET A 263 -0.06 -16.12 -3.56
N LEU A 264 0.07 -16.43 -2.27
CA LEU A 264 -0.98 -17.13 -1.50
C LEU A 264 -2.24 -16.27 -1.36
N ASN A 265 -2.10 -14.95 -1.21
CA ASN A 265 -3.26 -14.05 -1.23
C ASN A 265 -4.00 -14.11 -2.58
N ALA A 266 -3.26 -14.13 -3.70
CA ALA A 266 -3.86 -14.28 -5.03
C ALA A 266 -4.56 -15.64 -5.19
N LEU A 267 -3.94 -16.73 -4.71
CA LEU A 267 -4.55 -18.06 -4.71
C LEU A 267 -5.81 -18.10 -3.84
N HIS A 268 -5.77 -17.52 -2.65
CA HIS A 268 -6.93 -17.42 -1.76
C HIS A 268 -8.07 -16.63 -2.40
N TYR A 269 -7.75 -15.49 -3.03
CA TYR A 269 -8.73 -14.68 -3.76
C TYR A 269 -9.43 -15.48 -4.86
N LEU A 270 -8.65 -16.19 -5.68
CA LEU A 270 -9.16 -17.04 -6.76
C LEU A 270 -10.05 -18.18 -6.23
N GLN A 271 -9.61 -18.88 -5.18
CA GLN A 271 -10.37 -19.99 -4.59
C GLN A 271 -11.64 -19.52 -3.87
N SER A 272 -11.62 -18.32 -3.32
CA SER A 272 -12.81 -17.68 -2.75
C SER A 272 -13.80 -17.26 -3.85
N GLY A 273 -13.36 -17.14 -5.10
CA GLY A 273 -14.21 -16.81 -6.25
C GLY A 273 -14.37 -15.32 -6.52
N GLY A 274 -13.57 -14.48 -5.83
CA GLY A 274 -13.72 -13.03 -5.81
C GLY A 274 -15.07 -12.57 -5.26
N GLU A 275 -15.10 -11.41 -4.62
CA GLU A 275 -16.36 -10.78 -4.24
C GLU A 275 -16.42 -9.35 -4.78
N GLU A 276 -17.51 -9.02 -5.45
CA GLU A 276 -17.80 -7.68 -5.94
C GLU A 276 -19.01 -7.11 -5.20
N LEU A 277 -18.83 -6.01 -4.47
CA LEU A 277 -19.93 -5.22 -3.93
C LEU A 277 -20.24 -4.06 -4.88
N LEU A 278 -21.28 -4.22 -5.67
CA LEU A 278 -21.78 -3.18 -6.56
C LEU A 278 -22.78 -2.31 -5.80
N VAL A 279 -22.50 -1.02 -5.64
CA VAL A 279 -23.40 -0.08 -4.97
C VAL A 279 -24.00 0.86 -6.00
N VAL A 280 -25.32 0.90 -6.08
CA VAL A 280 -26.08 1.86 -6.91
C VAL A 280 -26.64 2.93 -5.98
N PRO A 281 -26.17 4.19 -6.06
CA PRO A 281 -26.72 5.30 -5.29
C PRO A 281 -28.23 5.48 -5.55
N GLY A 282 -28.99 5.66 -4.48
CA GLY A 282 -30.40 6.04 -4.54
C GLY A 282 -30.58 7.56 -4.54
N LYS A 283 -31.83 8.00 -4.34
CA LYS A 283 -32.16 9.41 -4.05
C LYS A 283 -31.97 9.74 -2.56
N ASP A 284 -31.61 8.76 -1.76
CA ASP A 284 -31.30 8.87 -0.34
C ASP A 284 -29.79 9.15 -0.11
N ASP A 285 -29.43 9.40 1.15
CA ASP A 285 -28.04 9.56 1.60
C ASP A 285 -27.39 8.21 1.98
N GLY A 286 -27.86 7.12 1.38
CA GLY A 286 -27.56 5.76 1.81
C GLY A 286 -26.16 5.24 1.44
N PHE A 287 -25.48 5.87 0.48
CA PHE A 287 -24.18 5.43 -0.04
C PHE A 287 -23.12 5.28 1.08
N GLU A 288 -22.93 6.38 1.81
CA GLU A 288 -22.54 6.46 3.23
C GLU A 288 -22.44 5.14 4.02
N LYS A 289 -23.64 4.57 4.16
CA LYS A 289 -23.96 3.50 5.10
C LYS A 289 -23.52 2.13 4.59
N PHE A 290 -23.34 1.97 3.28
CA PHE A 290 -22.77 0.76 2.69
C PHE A 290 -21.25 0.77 2.71
N VAL A 291 -20.61 1.93 2.63
CA VAL A 291 -19.15 2.05 2.52
C VAL A 291 -18.47 2.09 3.90
N ASP A 292 -19.00 2.84 4.88
CA ASP A 292 -18.35 2.97 6.20
C ASP A 292 -18.08 1.61 6.89
N PRO A 293 -18.98 0.61 6.84
CA PRO A 293 -18.70 -0.67 7.47
C PRO A 293 -17.57 -1.47 6.80
N LEU A 294 -17.34 -1.26 5.49
CA LEU A 294 -16.25 -1.90 4.76
C LEU A 294 -14.88 -1.42 5.25
N ARG A 295 -14.79 -0.15 5.68
CA ARG A 295 -13.55 0.44 6.20
C ARG A 295 -13.04 -0.27 7.46
N ARG A 296 -13.96 -0.89 8.20
CA ARG A 296 -13.70 -1.56 9.49
C ARG A 296 -13.73 -3.09 9.42
N THR A 297 -13.99 -3.64 8.24
CA THR A 297 -14.15 -5.08 8.03
C THR A 297 -12.99 -5.61 7.19
N PHE A 298 -12.30 -6.62 7.68
CA PHE A 298 -11.23 -7.26 6.92
C PHE A 298 -11.83 -8.25 5.91
N ALA A 299 -12.04 -7.76 4.67
CA ALA A 299 -12.57 -8.55 3.55
C ALA A 299 -11.55 -8.56 2.38
N PRO A 300 -10.47 -9.36 2.45
CA PRO A 300 -9.34 -9.28 1.51
C PRO A 300 -9.68 -9.74 0.09
N CYS A 301 -10.81 -10.45 -0.10
CA CYS A 301 -11.28 -10.91 -1.40
C CYS A 301 -12.34 -10.00 -2.04
N LEU A 302 -12.69 -8.90 -1.37
CA LEU A 302 -13.76 -8.00 -1.78
C LEU A 302 -13.21 -6.79 -2.53
N VAL A 303 -13.84 -6.45 -3.66
CA VAL A 303 -13.77 -5.11 -4.26
C VAL A 303 -15.14 -4.47 -4.19
N TRP A 304 -15.19 -3.15 -3.98
CA TRP A 304 -16.43 -2.40 -4.01
C TRP A 304 -16.39 -1.37 -5.13
N LEU A 305 -17.51 -1.21 -5.82
CA LEU A 305 -17.61 -0.42 -7.04
C LEU A 305 -18.88 0.43 -7.00
N ASP A 306 -18.74 1.71 -7.34
CA ASP A 306 -19.88 2.52 -7.77
C ASP A 306 -20.38 2.00 -9.11
N ALA A 307 -21.56 1.35 -9.09
CA ALA A 307 -22.15 0.73 -10.27
C ALA A 307 -22.79 1.75 -11.23
N THR A 308 -22.76 3.04 -10.90
CA THR A 308 -23.21 4.13 -11.77
C THR A 308 -22.06 4.86 -12.48
N ASP A 309 -20.81 4.57 -12.12
CA ASP A 309 -19.66 5.12 -12.84
C ASP A 309 -19.64 4.59 -14.29
N PRO A 310 -19.57 5.47 -15.30
CA PRO A 310 -19.60 5.05 -16.70
C PRO A 310 -18.48 4.09 -17.09
N THR A 311 -17.29 4.26 -16.51
CA THR A 311 -16.13 3.39 -16.79
C THR A 311 -16.35 2.01 -16.19
N VAL A 312 -16.87 1.96 -14.96
CA VAL A 312 -17.24 0.70 -14.31
C VAL A 312 -18.34 -0.02 -15.10
N GLN A 313 -19.36 0.69 -15.59
CA GLN A 313 -20.43 0.10 -16.41
C GLN A 313 -19.92 -0.41 -17.76
N GLU A 314 -19.01 0.31 -18.40
CA GLU A 314 -18.40 -0.11 -19.67
C GLU A 314 -17.57 -1.38 -19.49
N LEU A 315 -16.77 -1.43 -18.43
CA LEU A 315 -15.85 -2.53 -18.19
C LEU A 315 -16.56 -3.75 -17.62
N ASN A 316 -17.41 -3.57 -16.60
CA ASN A 316 -18.01 -4.65 -15.81
C ASN A 316 -19.48 -4.91 -16.20
N PRO A 317 -19.78 -6.04 -16.86
CA PRO A 317 -21.15 -6.37 -17.28
C PRO A 317 -22.13 -6.49 -16.11
N LEU A 318 -21.65 -6.88 -14.92
CA LEU A 318 -22.51 -7.01 -13.74
C LEU A 318 -22.96 -5.67 -13.21
N ALA A 319 -22.21 -4.58 -13.43
CA ALA A 319 -22.57 -3.24 -13.02
C ALA A 319 -23.57 -2.59 -13.99
N ALA A 320 -23.40 -2.81 -15.29
CA ALA A 320 -24.24 -2.22 -16.35
C ALA A 320 -25.74 -2.53 -16.20
N GLU A 321 -26.08 -3.66 -15.58
CA GLU A 321 -27.47 -4.12 -15.41
C GLU A 321 -28.09 -3.77 -14.05
N ARG A 322 -27.45 -2.92 -13.23
CA ARG A 322 -27.88 -2.67 -11.85
C ARG A 322 -28.56 -1.33 -11.69
N THR A 323 -29.66 -1.34 -10.96
CA THR A 323 -30.48 -0.16 -10.68
C THR A 323 -30.77 -0.04 -9.20
N ALA A 324 -31.04 1.17 -8.73
CA ALA A 324 -31.57 1.37 -7.39
C ALA A 324 -32.98 0.75 -7.27
N VAL A 325 -33.25 0.06 -6.16
CA VAL A 325 -34.56 -0.51 -5.83
C VAL A 325 -35.37 0.53 -5.06
N ASP A 326 -36.59 0.81 -5.52
CA ASP A 326 -37.51 1.79 -4.92
C ASP A 326 -36.89 3.19 -4.67
N GLY A 327 -35.89 3.56 -5.48
CA GLY A 327 -35.16 4.82 -5.35
C GLY A 327 -34.24 4.90 -4.13
N LYS A 328 -33.98 3.79 -3.43
CA LYS A 328 -33.03 3.69 -2.32
C LYS A 328 -31.67 3.19 -2.78
N THR A 329 -30.62 3.59 -2.08
CA THR A 329 -29.28 3.07 -2.31
C THR A 329 -29.32 1.55 -2.14
N THR A 330 -28.83 0.85 -3.16
CA THR A 330 -28.96 -0.60 -3.26
C THR A 330 -27.60 -1.22 -3.49
N ALA A 331 -27.28 -2.24 -2.72
CA ALA A 331 -26.08 -3.04 -2.90
C ALA A 331 -26.41 -4.40 -3.52
N TYR A 332 -25.51 -4.85 -4.40
CA TYR A 332 -25.52 -6.18 -4.99
C TYR A 332 -24.18 -6.83 -4.67
N LEU A 333 -24.20 -7.86 -3.82
CA LEU A 333 -23.03 -8.69 -3.55
C LEU A 333 -22.95 -9.80 -4.59
N CYS A 334 -21.89 -9.79 -5.38
CA CYS A 334 -21.62 -10.75 -6.43
C CYS A 334 -20.41 -11.60 -6.07
N ARG A 335 -20.46 -12.86 -6.49
CA ARG A 335 -19.39 -13.85 -6.30
C ARG A 335 -19.42 -14.82 -7.45
N ASN A 336 -18.26 -15.23 -7.98
CA ASN A 336 -18.17 -16.07 -9.18
C ASN A 336 -19.03 -15.52 -10.34
N ARG A 337 -19.05 -14.19 -10.49
CA ARG A 337 -19.82 -13.47 -11.51
C ARG A 337 -21.34 -13.63 -11.45
N ALA A 338 -21.88 -14.00 -10.30
CA ALA A 338 -23.32 -14.06 -10.06
C ALA A 338 -23.67 -13.23 -8.83
N CYS A 339 -24.69 -12.39 -8.94
CA CYS A 339 -25.12 -11.53 -7.83
C CYS A 339 -26.24 -12.19 -7.03
N ARG A 340 -26.20 -11.98 -5.70
CA ARG A 340 -27.32 -12.30 -4.81
C ARG A 340 -28.48 -11.32 -5.03
N GLN A 341 -29.59 -11.55 -4.34
CA GLN A 341 -30.70 -10.60 -4.32
C GLN A 341 -30.21 -9.21 -3.83
N PRO A 342 -30.67 -8.11 -4.45
CA PRO A 342 -30.34 -6.77 -4.00
C PRO A 342 -30.77 -6.53 -2.56
N THR A 343 -30.02 -5.71 -1.83
CA THR A 343 -30.40 -5.23 -0.50
C THR A 343 -30.29 -3.71 -0.42
N THR A 344 -31.26 -3.10 0.28
CA THR A 344 -31.19 -1.69 0.71
C THR A 344 -30.80 -1.57 2.18
N ASP A 345 -30.41 -2.68 2.81
CA ASP A 345 -30.00 -2.77 4.21
C ASP A 345 -28.49 -3.09 4.29
N PRO A 346 -27.65 -2.17 4.77
CA PRO A 346 -26.21 -2.37 4.93
C PRO A 346 -25.83 -3.54 5.84
N ASP A 347 -26.64 -3.84 6.87
CA ASP A 347 -26.32 -4.91 7.82
C ASP A 347 -26.32 -6.29 7.14
N THR A 348 -27.18 -6.47 6.13
CA THR A 348 -27.20 -7.69 5.29
C THR A 348 -25.86 -7.94 4.57
N ILE A 349 -25.19 -6.87 4.14
CA ILE A 349 -23.87 -6.98 3.49
C ILE A 349 -22.82 -7.38 4.52
N LEU A 350 -22.80 -6.75 5.69
CA LEU A 350 -21.86 -7.07 6.76
C LEU A 350 -21.93 -8.51 7.24
N GLU A 351 -23.13 -9.08 7.33
CA GLU A 351 -23.32 -10.50 7.67
C GLU A 351 -22.81 -11.43 6.58
N SER A 352 -22.77 -10.97 5.33
CA SER A 352 -22.36 -11.77 4.17
C SER A 352 -20.86 -11.78 3.91
N ILE A 353 -20.12 -10.78 4.40
CA ILE A 353 -18.67 -10.59 4.16
C ILE A 353 -17.78 -10.92 5.37
N LYS A 354 -18.38 -11.33 6.50
CA LYS A 354 -17.68 -11.90 7.67
C LYS A 354 -17.45 -13.39 7.45
#